data_AF-A0A949XD68-F1
#
_entry.id   AF-A0A949XD68-F1
#
_cell.length_a   1.000
_cell.length_b   1.000
_cell.length_c   1.000
_cell.angle_alpha   90.00
_cell.angle_beta   90.00
_cell.angle_gamma   90.00
#
_symmetry.space_group_name_H-M   'P 1'
#
loop_
_entity.id
_entity.type
_entity.pdbx_description
1 polymer ?
#
loop_
_entity_poly.entity_id
_entity_poly.type
_entity_poly.pdbx_seq_one_letter_code
_entity_poly.pdbx_strand_id
1 'polypeptide(L)'
;MSNYEPRVDDRAPITLASLESRLAAHRERAEADPFSNPIILFGIDLARRIDRGEIGLSDLDQIVQSATAEAFSNRAHRLGVYLGDADPDTNLAAIRAHLQRLAESGDFAHFRDVVERPLAGIVLTAHPTFAMPLTVARALTELACGRARDGTIINDAARKQRLALAQSERHRPPEPLTLEVEHAWSLEALANAHEALDALHHAVFAIARAKWPDRWTELTPRPITLASWVGYDQDGRTDVTSMHSLVVR
;
A
#
# COMPACT_ATOMS: atom_id res chain seq x y z
N MET A 1 15.65 30.20 41.21
CA MET A 1 15.78 29.37 39.99
C MET A 1 15.96 27.94 40.45
N SER A 2 14.86 27.18 40.49
CA SER A 2 14.88 25.78 40.93
C SER A 2 15.26 24.91 39.74
N ASN A 3 16.44 24.29 39.80
CA ASN A 3 16.87 23.30 38.82
C ASN A 3 15.92 22.10 38.90
N TYR A 4 15.08 21.92 37.89
CA TYR A 4 14.35 20.69 37.66
C TYR A 4 15.28 19.74 36.91
N GLU A 5 15.95 18.84 37.65
CA GLU A 5 16.59 17.68 37.04
C GLU A 5 15.51 16.63 36.73
N PRO A 6 15.47 16.07 35.51
CA PRO A 6 14.55 14.99 35.20
C PRO A 6 14.97 13.75 36.00
N ARG A 7 14.05 13.22 36.83
CA ARG A 7 14.23 11.91 37.48
C ARG A 7 14.42 10.87 36.38
N VAL A 8 15.56 10.18 36.42
CA VAL A 8 15.74 8.92 35.70
C VAL A 8 14.66 7.98 36.20
N ASP A 9 13.78 7.56 35.29
CA ASP A 9 12.61 6.76 35.62
C ASP A 9 13.03 5.31 35.87
N ASP A 10 13.24 4.94 37.13
CA ASP A 10 13.59 3.57 37.59
C ASP A 10 12.43 2.56 37.46
N ARG A 11 11.40 2.87 36.67
CA ARG A 11 10.26 1.98 36.44
C ARG A 11 10.70 0.79 35.58
N ALA A 12 10.27 -0.41 35.97
CA ALA A 12 10.44 -1.58 35.14
C ALA A 12 9.75 -1.35 33.77
N PRO A 13 10.42 -1.60 32.64
CA PRO A 13 9.87 -1.31 31.33
C PRO A 13 8.60 -2.14 31.08
N ILE A 14 7.52 -1.46 30.72
CA ILE A 14 6.32 -2.12 30.21
C ILE A 14 6.60 -2.65 28.81
N THR A 15 6.08 -3.82 28.48
CA THR A 15 6.30 -4.50 27.20
C THR A 15 4.98 -4.98 26.64
N LEU A 16 4.91 -5.19 25.33
CA LEU A 16 3.72 -5.76 24.70
C LEU A 16 3.35 -7.11 25.33
N ALA A 17 4.34 -7.98 25.53
CA ALA A 17 4.15 -9.28 26.15
C ALA A 17 3.59 -9.21 27.58
N SER A 18 4.00 -8.21 28.37
CA SER A 18 3.44 -8.02 29.72
C SER A 18 2.01 -7.50 29.69
N LEU A 19 1.65 -6.66 28.70
CA LEU A 19 0.27 -6.25 28.47
C LEU A 19 -0.62 -7.42 28.00
N GLU A 20 -0.12 -8.24 27.07
CA GLU A 20 -0.82 -9.42 26.56
C GLU A 20 -1.09 -10.43 27.68
N SER A 21 -0.07 -10.71 28.51
CA SER A 21 -0.20 -11.62 29.65
C SER A 21 -1.25 -11.13 30.66
N ARG A 22 -1.33 -9.80 30.88
CA ARG A 22 -2.33 -9.20 31.78
C ARG A 22 -3.72 -9.27 31.18
N LEU A 23 -3.86 -9.00 29.88
CA LEU A 23 -5.13 -9.17 29.18
C LEU A 23 -5.60 -10.64 29.20
N ALA A 24 -4.69 -11.60 29.03
CA ALA A 24 -4.99 -13.03 29.13
C ALA A 24 -5.53 -13.40 30.52
N ALA A 25 -4.89 -12.91 31.60
CA ALA A 25 -5.38 -13.12 32.96
C ALA A 25 -6.78 -12.51 33.20
N HIS A 26 -7.13 -11.41 32.54
CA HIS A 26 -8.50 -10.87 32.59
C HIS A 26 -9.50 -11.75 31.81
N ARG A 27 -9.09 -12.31 30.67
CA ARG A 27 -9.92 -13.24 29.89
C ARG A 27 -10.22 -14.51 30.68
N GLU A 28 -9.21 -15.12 31.29
CA GLU A 28 -9.38 -16.31 32.14
C GLU A 28 -10.37 -16.07 33.29
N ARG A 29 -10.29 -14.90 33.96
CA ARG A 29 -11.25 -14.55 35.03
C ARG A 29 -12.66 -14.33 34.50
N ALA A 30 -12.80 -13.81 33.27
CA ALA A 30 -14.10 -13.60 32.65
C ALA A 30 -14.76 -14.91 32.18
N GLU A 31 -13.99 -15.97 31.93
CA GLU A 31 -14.57 -17.30 31.67
C GLU A 31 -15.35 -17.84 32.87
N ALA A 32 -14.95 -17.48 34.09
CA ALA A 32 -15.62 -17.88 35.32
C ALA A 32 -16.78 -16.94 35.73
N ASP A 33 -16.93 -15.78 35.10
CA ASP A 33 -17.97 -14.79 35.39
C ASP A 33 -18.61 -14.25 34.09
N PRO A 34 -19.83 -14.70 33.72
CA PRO A 34 -20.49 -14.29 32.49
C PRO A 34 -20.87 -12.80 32.44
N PHE A 35 -20.79 -12.07 33.56
CA PHE A 35 -21.03 -10.63 33.61
C PHE A 35 -19.75 -9.80 33.50
N SER A 36 -18.59 -10.44 33.47
CA SER A 36 -17.29 -9.79 33.37
C SER A 36 -16.91 -9.50 31.91
N ASN A 37 -16.45 -8.28 31.64
CA ASN A 37 -15.86 -7.92 30.35
C ASN A 37 -14.34 -7.74 30.51
N PRO A 38 -13.51 -8.65 29.94
CA PRO A 38 -12.07 -8.64 30.15
C PRO A 38 -11.39 -7.41 29.55
N ILE A 39 -11.96 -6.80 28.49
CA ILE A 39 -11.43 -5.59 27.86
C ILE A 39 -11.64 -4.37 28.77
N ILE A 40 -12.83 -4.25 29.35
CA ILE A 40 -13.14 -3.16 30.29
C ILE A 40 -12.27 -3.28 31.55
N LEU A 41 -12.15 -4.49 32.10
CA LEU A 41 -11.31 -4.73 33.28
C LEU A 41 -9.84 -4.40 33.01
N PHE A 42 -9.33 -4.78 31.85
CA PHE A 42 -7.97 -4.42 31.43
C PHE A 42 -7.81 -2.90 31.27
N GLY A 43 -8.79 -2.20 30.71
CA GLY A 43 -8.79 -0.74 30.60
C GLY A 43 -8.76 -0.04 31.97
N ILE A 44 -9.60 -0.48 32.92
CA ILE A 44 -9.61 0.04 34.29
C ILE A 44 -8.27 -0.21 34.99
N ASP A 45 -7.71 -1.38 34.78
CA ASP A 45 -6.44 -1.78 35.37
C ASP A 45 -5.26 -0.96 34.80
N LEU A 46 -5.23 -0.68 33.49
CA LEU A 46 -4.29 0.28 32.90
C LEU A 46 -4.48 1.69 33.47
N ALA A 47 -5.71 2.18 33.57
CA ALA A 47 -6.01 3.51 34.11
C ALA A 47 -5.49 3.66 35.54
N ARG A 48 -5.74 2.67 36.41
CA ARG A 48 -5.23 2.67 37.79
C ARG A 48 -3.71 2.70 37.86
N ARG A 49 -3.01 2.03 36.95
CA ARG A 49 -1.54 2.03 36.90
C ARG A 49 -0.99 3.38 36.44
N ILE A 50 -1.68 4.04 35.51
CA ILE A 50 -1.39 5.42 35.12
C ILE A 50 -1.60 6.37 36.29
N ASP A 51 -2.74 6.28 36.99
CA ASP A 51 -3.06 7.13 38.15
C ASP A 51 -2.05 6.98 39.29
N ARG A 52 -1.50 5.78 39.48
CA ARG A 52 -0.44 5.48 40.46
C ARG A 52 0.96 5.87 40.00
N GLY A 53 1.13 6.30 38.76
CA GLY A 53 2.43 6.60 38.17
C GLY A 53 3.31 5.38 37.96
N GLU A 54 2.74 4.17 37.91
CA GLU A 54 3.46 2.92 37.62
C GLU A 54 3.83 2.80 36.14
N ILE A 55 3.02 3.41 35.26
CA ILE A 55 3.24 3.49 33.80
C ILE A 55 2.83 4.88 33.31
N GLY A 56 3.52 5.41 32.30
CA GLY A 56 3.18 6.66 31.63
C GLY A 56 2.45 6.44 30.30
N LEU A 57 1.75 7.47 29.82
CA LEU A 57 1.16 7.45 28.47
C LEU A 57 2.24 7.31 27.37
N SER A 58 3.42 7.89 27.59
CA SER A 58 4.58 7.74 26.70
C SER A 58 5.01 6.28 26.54
N ASP A 59 4.87 5.47 27.58
CA ASP A 59 5.28 4.07 27.54
C ASP A 59 4.27 3.26 26.71
N LEU A 60 2.99 3.59 26.82
CA LEU A 60 1.94 3.02 25.97
C LEU A 60 2.10 3.45 24.51
N ASP A 61 2.43 4.72 24.26
CA ASP A 61 2.70 5.22 22.91
C ASP A 61 3.86 4.45 22.25
N GLN A 62 4.96 4.21 22.97
CA GLN A 62 6.09 3.43 22.47
C GLN A 62 5.70 1.98 22.15
N ILE A 63 4.86 1.35 22.98
CA ILE A 63 4.34 0.01 22.69
C ILE A 63 3.47 0.01 21.43
N VAL A 64 2.55 0.97 21.30
CA VAL A 64 1.68 1.10 20.12
C VAL A 64 2.51 1.34 18.87
N GLN A 65 3.54 2.19 18.92
CA GLN A 65 4.45 2.45 17.79
C GLN A 65 5.24 1.19 17.42
N SER A 66 5.76 0.44 18.40
CA SER A 66 6.46 -0.82 18.14
C SER A 66 5.54 -1.85 17.46
N ALA A 67 4.33 -2.05 18.00
CA ALA A 67 3.34 -2.96 17.43
C ALA A 67 2.91 -2.51 16.02
N THR A 68 2.79 -1.19 15.80
CA THR A 68 2.47 -0.60 14.49
C THR A 68 3.57 -0.92 13.46
N ALA A 69 4.84 -0.76 13.80
CA ALA A 69 5.94 -1.06 12.90
C ALA A 69 6.00 -2.54 12.52
N GLU A 70 5.79 -3.43 13.49
CA GLU A 70 5.74 -4.87 13.26
C GLU A 70 4.57 -5.24 12.34
N ALA A 71 3.37 -4.78 12.65
CA ALA A 71 2.18 -5.01 11.83
C ALA A 71 2.34 -4.45 10.40
N PHE A 72 2.97 -3.28 10.27
CA PHE A 72 3.25 -2.64 8.99
C PHE A 72 4.27 -3.42 8.16
N SER A 73 5.35 -3.90 8.79
CA SER A 73 6.35 -4.77 8.14
C SER A 73 5.70 -6.07 7.65
N ASN A 74 4.88 -6.71 8.50
CA ASN A 74 4.15 -7.93 8.14
C ASN A 74 3.16 -7.68 7.00
N ARG A 75 2.48 -6.53 6.98
CA ARG A 75 1.59 -6.12 5.89
C ARG A 75 2.37 -5.92 4.59
N ALA A 76 3.53 -5.26 4.63
CA ALA A 76 4.39 -5.05 3.46
C ALA A 76 4.85 -6.40 2.89
N HIS A 77 5.27 -7.32 3.75
CA HIS A 77 5.66 -8.67 3.33
C HIS A 77 4.52 -9.42 2.64
N ARG A 78 3.32 -9.43 3.23
CA ARG A 78 2.13 -10.06 2.59
C ARG A 78 1.79 -9.42 1.25
N LEU A 79 1.89 -8.09 1.14
CA LEU A 79 1.68 -7.38 -0.11
C LEU A 79 2.71 -7.80 -1.17
N GLY A 80 3.99 -7.90 -0.79
CA GLY A 80 5.05 -8.38 -1.68
C GLY A 80 4.79 -9.81 -2.17
N VAL A 81 4.44 -10.72 -1.27
CA VAL A 81 4.06 -12.10 -1.63
C VAL A 81 2.86 -12.13 -2.58
N TYR A 82 1.86 -11.28 -2.36
CA TYR A 82 0.69 -11.18 -3.22
C TYR A 82 1.02 -10.64 -4.63
N LEU A 83 1.89 -9.63 -4.72
CA LEU A 83 2.34 -9.07 -6.00
C LEU A 83 3.22 -10.04 -6.80
N GLY A 84 3.94 -10.93 -6.12
CA GLY A 84 4.86 -11.87 -6.75
C GLY A 84 6.20 -11.20 -7.06
N ASP A 85 6.65 -11.32 -8.31
CA ASP A 85 7.94 -10.76 -8.72
C ASP A 85 7.84 -9.27 -9.03
N ALA A 86 8.36 -8.46 -8.11
CA ALA A 86 8.42 -7.00 -8.19
C ALA A 86 9.74 -6.49 -8.81
N ASP A 87 10.66 -7.37 -9.22
CA ASP A 87 11.84 -6.97 -9.97
C ASP A 87 11.47 -6.61 -11.42
N PRO A 88 11.67 -5.36 -11.87
CA PRO A 88 11.21 -4.92 -13.18
C PRO A 88 11.82 -5.72 -14.34
N ASP A 89 13.10 -6.07 -14.24
CA ASP A 89 13.81 -6.79 -15.30
C ASP A 89 13.32 -8.24 -15.40
N THR A 90 13.16 -8.92 -14.27
CA THR A 90 12.67 -10.29 -14.22
C THR A 90 11.21 -10.37 -14.67
N ASN A 91 10.38 -9.43 -14.22
CA ASN A 91 8.97 -9.31 -14.63
C ASN A 91 8.85 -9.09 -16.15
N LEU A 92 9.62 -8.13 -16.69
CA LEU A 92 9.62 -7.83 -18.13
C LEU A 92 10.19 -8.99 -18.96
N ALA A 93 11.18 -9.72 -18.45
CA ALA A 93 11.72 -10.91 -19.11
C ALA A 93 10.64 -12.01 -19.24
N ALA A 94 9.83 -12.23 -18.21
CA ALA A 94 8.71 -13.16 -18.27
C ALA A 94 7.69 -12.75 -19.34
N ILE A 95 7.31 -11.47 -19.38
CA ILE A 95 6.42 -10.92 -20.42
C ILE A 95 7.01 -11.13 -21.82
N ARG A 96 8.28 -10.79 -22.02
CA ARG A 96 8.98 -10.99 -23.30
C ARG A 96 8.98 -12.44 -23.73
N ALA A 97 9.20 -13.38 -22.82
CA ALA A 97 9.17 -14.81 -23.14
C ALA A 97 7.78 -15.27 -23.61
N HIS A 98 6.69 -14.75 -23.03
CA HIS A 98 5.33 -15.02 -23.52
C HIS A 98 5.09 -14.44 -24.91
N LEU A 99 5.49 -13.19 -25.14
CA LEU A 99 5.36 -12.53 -26.44
C LEU A 99 6.21 -13.21 -27.53
N GLN A 100 7.40 -13.71 -27.19
CA GLN A 100 8.24 -14.48 -28.10
C GLN A 100 7.57 -15.78 -28.52
N ARG A 101 7.02 -16.54 -27.57
CA ARG A 101 6.26 -17.76 -27.88
C ARG A 101 5.05 -17.47 -28.77
N LEU A 102 4.33 -16.37 -28.49
CA LEU A 102 3.21 -15.93 -29.34
C LEU A 102 3.68 -15.58 -30.75
N ALA A 103 4.81 -14.89 -30.88
CA ALA A 103 5.38 -14.57 -32.18
C ALA A 103 5.80 -15.85 -32.92
N GLU A 104 6.35 -16.84 -32.22
CA GLU A 104 6.77 -18.15 -32.75
C GLU A 104 5.60 -19.05 -33.17
N SER A 105 4.44 -18.95 -32.52
CA SER A 105 3.30 -19.83 -32.77
C SER A 105 2.51 -19.52 -34.05
N GLY A 106 2.77 -18.40 -34.73
CA GLY A 106 2.01 -18.00 -35.92
C GLY A 106 2.73 -17.03 -36.85
N ASP A 107 2.00 -16.56 -37.85
CA ASP A 107 2.46 -15.52 -38.76
C ASP A 107 2.17 -14.11 -38.20
N PHE A 108 2.55 -13.09 -38.96
CA PHE A 108 2.32 -11.70 -38.55
C PHE A 108 0.83 -11.40 -38.34
N ALA A 109 -0.06 -11.97 -39.16
CA ALA A 109 -1.49 -11.73 -39.06
C ALA A 109 -2.05 -12.26 -37.74
N HIS A 110 -1.64 -13.47 -37.33
CA HIS A 110 -2.00 -14.05 -36.04
C HIS A 110 -1.44 -13.23 -34.88
N PHE A 111 -0.16 -12.86 -34.93
CA PHE A 111 0.45 -12.03 -33.88
C PHE A 111 -0.28 -10.70 -33.71
N ARG A 112 -0.57 -10.02 -34.84
CA ARG A 112 -1.31 -8.76 -34.88
C ARG A 112 -2.70 -8.92 -34.26
N ASP A 113 -3.46 -9.93 -34.67
CA ASP A 113 -4.81 -10.17 -34.15
C ASP A 113 -4.83 -10.30 -32.62
N VAL A 114 -3.82 -10.96 -32.04
CA VAL A 114 -3.71 -11.15 -30.60
C VAL A 114 -3.28 -9.87 -29.87
N VAL A 115 -2.26 -9.15 -30.34
CA VAL A 115 -1.72 -7.98 -29.62
C VAL A 115 -2.55 -6.71 -29.79
N GLU A 116 -3.37 -6.62 -30.84
CA GLU A 116 -4.28 -5.49 -31.09
C GLU A 116 -5.66 -5.69 -30.45
N ARG A 117 -5.97 -6.91 -30.00
CA ARG A 117 -7.21 -7.21 -29.28
C ARG A 117 -7.06 -6.90 -27.79
N PRO A 118 -7.92 -6.03 -27.21
CA PRO A 118 -7.94 -5.82 -25.77
C PRO A 118 -8.26 -7.11 -25.02
N LEU A 119 -7.31 -7.54 -24.18
CA LEU A 119 -7.47 -8.67 -23.28
C LEU A 119 -8.27 -8.27 -22.03
N ALA A 120 -8.01 -7.05 -21.52
CA ALA A 120 -8.65 -6.54 -20.32
C ALA A 120 -8.85 -5.02 -20.36
N GLY A 121 -9.88 -4.55 -19.63
CA GLY A 121 -10.04 -3.16 -19.26
C GLY A 121 -9.90 -3.01 -17.75
N ILE A 122 -9.03 -2.11 -17.31
CA ILE A 122 -8.80 -1.81 -15.89
C ILE A 122 -9.40 -0.44 -15.62
N VAL A 123 -10.36 -0.39 -14.71
CA VAL A 123 -11.03 0.84 -14.28
C VAL A 123 -10.65 1.10 -12.83
N LEU A 124 -9.95 2.20 -12.57
CA LEU A 124 -9.57 2.61 -11.22
C LEU A 124 -10.73 3.33 -10.54
N THR A 125 -11.17 2.80 -9.41
CA THR A 125 -12.20 3.38 -8.54
C THR A 125 -11.57 3.97 -7.27
N ALA A 126 -12.32 4.82 -6.57
CA ALA A 126 -11.86 5.39 -5.30
C ALA A 126 -11.77 4.29 -4.23
N HIS A 127 -10.81 4.42 -3.32
CA HIS A 127 -10.69 3.48 -2.23
C HIS A 127 -11.85 3.68 -1.23
N PRO A 128 -12.63 2.64 -0.88
CA PRO A 128 -13.85 2.82 -0.07
C PRO A 128 -13.58 3.28 1.37
N THR A 129 -12.39 2.96 1.89
CA THR A 129 -11.98 3.26 3.27
C THR A 129 -10.52 3.69 3.33
N PHE A 130 -10.23 4.97 3.07
CA PHE A 130 -8.86 5.48 3.18
C PHE A 130 -8.32 5.25 4.61
N ALA A 131 -7.41 4.30 4.78
CA ALA A 131 -6.94 3.90 6.12
C ALA A 131 -5.63 4.58 6.54
N MET A 132 -4.99 5.31 5.63
CA MET A 132 -3.69 5.95 5.87
C MET A 132 -3.48 7.11 4.89
N PRO A 133 -2.52 8.01 5.15
CA PRO A 133 -2.06 9.01 4.19
C PRO A 133 -1.27 8.38 3.02
N LEU A 134 -1.14 9.12 1.91
CA LEU A 134 -0.46 8.67 0.71
C LEU A 134 1.03 8.35 0.96
N THR A 135 1.66 9.12 1.85
CA THR A 135 3.06 8.91 2.25
C THR A 135 3.27 7.54 2.88
N VAL A 136 2.35 7.12 3.76
CA VAL A 136 2.36 5.79 4.38
C VAL A 136 2.04 4.71 3.36
N ALA A 137 1.07 4.93 2.47
CA ALA A 137 0.74 3.99 1.40
C ALA A 137 1.93 3.73 0.45
N ARG A 138 2.64 4.80 0.06
CA ARG A 138 3.88 4.69 -0.74
C ARG A 138 4.96 3.92 0.01
N ALA A 139 5.20 4.23 1.28
CA ALA A 139 6.18 3.52 2.09
C ALA A 139 5.83 2.01 2.21
N LEU A 140 4.55 1.67 2.31
CA LEU A 140 4.09 0.27 2.30
C LEU A 140 4.45 -0.42 0.99
N THR A 141 4.15 0.20 -0.15
CA THR A 141 4.47 -0.34 -1.48
C THR A 141 5.98 -0.47 -1.68
N GLU A 142 6.78 0.53 -1.28
CA GLU A 142 8.24 0.47 -1.42
C GLU A 142 8.85 -0.65 -0.57
N LEU A 143 8.34 -0.86 0.65
CA LEU A 143 8.75 -2.00 1.49
C LEU A 143 8.35 -3.35 0.88
N ALA A 144 7.18 -3.42 0.25
CA ALA A 144 6.68 -4.63 -0.39
C ALA A 144 7.49 -4.99 -1.65
N CYS A 145 7.82 -4.00 -2.48
CA CYS A 145 8.58 -4.19 -3.71
C CYS A 145 10.10 -4.23 -3.48
N GLY A 146 10.58 -3.79 -2.31
CA GLY A 146 12.02 -3.64 -2.05
C GLY A 146 12.70 -2.54 -2.88
N ARG A 147 11.92 -1.64 -3.48
CA ARG A 147 12.39 -0.56 -4.34
C ARG A 147 11.67 0.74 -4.05
N ALA A 148 12.38 1.87 -4.17
CA ALA A 148 11.80 3.19 -4.10
C ALA A 148 11.13 3.56 -5.42
N ARG A 149 10.36 4.66 -5.43
CA ARG A 149 9.68 5.16 -6.63
C ARG A 149 10.59 5.41 -7.84
N ASP A 150 11.84 5.82 -7.61
CA ASP A 150 12.83 6.04 -8.68
C ASP A 150 13.46 4.74 -9.20
N GLY A 151 12.97 3.58 -8.75
CA GLY A 151 13.46 2.26 -9.14
C GLY A 151 14.66 1.78 -8.33
N THR A 152 15.23 2.61 -7.45
CA THR A 152 16.39 2.20 -6.64
C THR A 152 16.04 1.12 -5.63
N ILE A 153 16.92 0.14 -5.44
CA ILE A 153 16.74 -0.90 -4.40
C ILE A 153 16.88 -0.24 -3.03
N ILE A 154 15.91 -0.45 -2.15
CA ILE A 154 15.97 0.11 -0.80
C ILE A 154 16.96 -0.71 0.05
N ASN A 155 17.91 -0.01 0.67
CA ASN A 155 18.81 -0.60 1.65
C ASN A 155 18.16 -0.62 3.06
N ASP A 156 18.88 -1.16 4.05
CA ASP A 156 18.38 -1.27 5.42
C ASP A 156 18.06 0.08 6.08
N ALA A 157 18.85 1.12 5.76
CA ALA A 157 18.60 2.46 6.26
C ALA A 157 17.28 3.03 5.71
N ALA A 158 17.06 2.89 4.41
CA ALA A 158 15.83 3.29 3.73
C ALA A 158 14.61 2.50 4.24
N ARG A 159 14.78 1.19 4.49
CA ARG A 159 13.76 0.34 5.13
C ARG A 159 13.41 0.86 6.52
N LYS A 160 14.41 1.16 7.35
CA LYS A 160 14.21 1.71 8.70
C LYS A 160 13.48 3.05 8.67
N GLN A 161 13.80 3.94 7.73
CA GLN A 161 13.10 5.22 7.55
C GLN A 161 11.61 5.04 7.24
N ARG A 162 11.25 4.06 6.39
CA ARG A 162 9.85 3.76 6.05
C ARG A 162 9.07 3.17 7.22
N LEU A 163 9.71 2.32 8.02
CA LEU A 163 9.13 1.81 9.26
C LEU A 163 8.95 2.94 10.29
N ALA A 164 9.93 3.84 10.42
CA ALA A 164 9.82 5.01 11.30
C ALA A 164 8.69 5.97 10.86
N LEU A 165 8.50 6.14 9.54
CA LEU A 165 7.34 6.87 9.02
C LEU A 165 6.04 6.23 9.48
N ALA A 166 5.90 4.91 9.35
CA ALA A 166 4.71 4.19 9.82
C ALA A 166 4.50 4.28 11.34
N GLN A 167 5.55 4.43 12.14
CA GLN A 167 5.43 4.64 13.60
C GLN A 167 4.93 6.03 13.96
N SER A 168 5.42 7.05 13.26
CA SER A 168 5.16 8.46 13.60
C SER A 168 3.90 9.03 12.95
N GLU A 169 3.46 8.47 11.83
CA GLU A 169 2.29 8.95 11.08
C GLU A 169 0.97 8.41 11.63
N ARG A 170 -0.09 9.20 11.40
CA ARG A 170 -1.45 8.80 11.79
C ARG A 170 -2.02 7.82 10.75
N HIS A 171 -2.39 6.62 11.19
CA HIS A 171 -3.09 5.62 10.37
C HIS A 171 -4.59 5.94 10.27
N ARG A 172 -4.91 7.04 9.60
CA ARG A 172 -6.27 7.53 9.37
C ARG A 172 -6.37 8.16 7.97
N PRO A 173 -7.59 8.38 7.43
CA PRO A 173 -7.74 9.09 6.17
C PRO A 173 -7.01 10.45 6.16
N PRO A 174 -6.56 10.93 4.98
CA PRO A 174 -6.17 12.33 4.82
C PRO A 174 -7.24 13.28 5.34
N GLU A 175 -6.82 14.43 5.88
CA GLU A 175 -7.74 15.46 6.37
C GLU A 175 -7.33 16.83 5.77
N PRO A 176 -8.18 17.45 4.92
CA PRO A 176 -9.45 16.93 4.41
C PRO A 176 -9.26 15.81 3.37
N LEU A 177 -10.20 14.87 3.32
CA LEU A 177 -10.33 13.90 2.23
C LEU A 177 -11.29 14.48 1.19
N THR A 178 -10.76 15.23 0.22
CA THR A 178 -11.56 15.85 -0.84
C THR A 178 -11.54 15.01 -2.12
N LEU A 179 -12.44 15.30 -3.06
CA LEU A 179 -12.46 14.65 -4.37
C LEU A 179 -11.13 14.84 -5.13
N GLU A 180 -10.48 16.00 -4.98
CA GLU A 180 -9.17 16.26 -5.57
C GLU A 180 -8.08 15.37 -4.98
N VAL A 181 -8.16 15.06 -3.67
CA VAL A 181 -7.25 14.11 -3.02
C VAL A 181 -7.48 12.71 -3.57
N GLU A 182 -8.74 12.25 -3.64
CA GLU A 182 -9.07 10.94 -4.23
C GLU A 182 -8.57 10.85 -5.68
N HIS A 183 -8.81 11.90 -6.48
CA HIS A 183 -8.42 11.97 -7.88
C HIS A 183 -6.90 11.98 -8.06
N ALA A 184 -6.17 12.73 -7.23
CA ALA A 184 -4.70 12.74 -7.28
C ALA A 184 -4.09 11.34 -7.04
N TRP A 185 -4.69 10.55 -6.15
CA TRP A 185 -4.25 9.18 -5.90
C TRP A 185 -4.56 8.25 -7.08
N SER A 186 -5.72 8.41 -7.73
CA SER A 186 -6.06 7.61 -8.91
C SER A 186 -5.16 7.96 -10.10
N LEU A 187 -4.83 9.24 -10.31
CA LEU A 187 -3.90 9.68 -11.34
C LEU A 187 -2.49 9.11 -11.13
N GLU A 188 -2.02 9.05 -9.89
CA GLU A 188 -0.72 8.43 -9.59
C GLU A 188 -0.70 6.93 -9.90
N ALA A 189 -1.77 6.21 -9.54
CA ALA A 189 -1.90 4.80 -9.88
C ALA A 189 -2.02 4.60 -11.41
N LEU A 190 -2.75 5.48 -12.09
CA LEU A 190 -2.92 5.48 -13.54
C LEU A 190 -1.58 5.72 -14.24
N ALA A 191 -0.79 6.69 -13.79
CA ALA A 191 0.55 6.97 -14.33
C ALA A 191 1.46 5.73 -14.25
N ASN A 192 1.51 5.06 -13.10
CA ASN A 192 2.28 3.82 -12.95
C ASN A 192 1.79 2.70 -13.90
N ALA A 193 0.47 2.59 -14.09
CA ALA A 193 -0.12 1.62 -15.01
C ALA A 193 0.23 1.94 -16.48
N HIS A 194 0.24 3.22 -16.85
CA HIS A 194 0.67 3.66 -18.18
C HIS A 194 2.16 3.35 -18.43
N GLU A 195 3.04 3.61 -17.47
CA GLU A 195 4.47 3.25 -17.59
C GLU A 195 4.67 1.73 -17.81
N ALA A 196 3.90 0.90 -17.10
CA ALA A 196 3.92 -0.55 -17.31
C ALA A 196 3.40 -0.96 -18.70
N LEU A 197 2.37 -0.29 -19.21
CA LEU A 197 1.88 -0.52 -20.58
C LEU A 197 2.89 -0.07 -21.63
N ASP A 198 3.59 1.03 -21.41
CA ASP A 198 4.63 1.48 -22.33
C ASP A 198 5.78 0.45 -22.41
N ALA A 199 6.20 -0.12 -21.28
CA ALA A 199 7.16 -1.23 -21.27
C ALA A 199 6.66 -2.46 -22.05
N LEU A 200 5.37 -2.80 -21.90
CA LEU A 200 4.73 -3.89 -22.66
C LEU A 200 4.69 -3.58 -24.17
N HIS A 201 4.29 -2.38 -24.57
CA HIS A 201 4.27 -1.95 -25.97
C HIS A 201 5.67 -1.98 -26.58
N HIS A 202 6.68 -1.49 -25.85
CA HIS A 202 8.07 -1.58 -26.28
C HIS A 202 8.51 -3.03 -26.50
N ALA A 203 8.12 -3.97 -25.62
CA ALA A 203 8.42 -5.38 -25.79
C ALA A 203 7.74 -5.97 -27.05
N VAL A 204 6.46 -5.64 -27.29
CA VAL A 204 5.71 -6.06 -28.48
C VAL A 204 6.41 -5.58 -29.75
N PHE A 205 6.73 -4.28 -29.84
CA PHE A 205 7.39 -3.70 -31.01
C PHE A 205 8.81 -4.25 -31.21
N ALA A 206 9.59 -4.46 -30.14
CA ALA A 206 10.92 -5.04 -30.25
C ALA A 206 10.90 -6.45 -30.86
N ILE A 207 9.96 -7.29 -30.41
CA ILE A 207 9.78 -8.65 -30.93
C ILE A 207 9.28 -8.63 -32.37
N ALA A 208 8.29 -7.78 -32.66
CA ALA A 208 7.75 -7.63 -34.00
C ALA A 208 8.81 -7.14 -35.00
N ARG A 209 9.64 -6.16 -34.60
CA ARG A 209 10.72 -5.63 -35.43
C ARG A 209 11.80 -6.68 -35.72
N ALA A 210 12.11 -7.54 -34.75
CA ALA A 210 13.07 -8.63 -34.95
C ALA A 210 12.54 -9.71 -35.90
N LYS A 211 11.25 -10.06 -35.81
CA LYS A 211 10.67 -11.17 -36.58
C LYS A 211 10.10 -10.74 -37.94
N TRP A 212 9.52 -9.56 -38.03
CA TRP A 212 8.87 -9.00 -39.22
C TRP A 212 9.34 -7.55 -39.46
N PRO A 213 10.63 -7.37 -39.84
CA PRO A 213 11.28 -6.05 -39.92
C PRO A 213 10.62 -5.07 -40.89
N ASP A 214 9.90 -5.56 -41.90
CA ASP A 214 9.23 -4.72 -42.90
C ASP A 214 7.79 -4.34 -42.51
N ARG A 215 7.23 -4.95 -41.44
CA ARG A 215 5.80 -4.85 -41.10
C ARG A 215 5.50 -4.41 -39.68
N TRP A 216 6.50 -4.37 -38.80
CA TRP A 216 6.29 -4.06 -37.37
C TRP A 216 5.63 -2.69 -37.11
N THR A 217 5.76 -1.73 -38.03
CA THR A 217 5.13 -0.41 -37.96
C THR A 217 3.63 -0.44 -38.33
N GLU A 218 3.12 -1.54 -38.87
CA GLU A 218 1.68 -1.72 -39.13
C GLU A 218 0.90 -2.06 -37.86
N LEU A 219 1.58 -2.38 -36.75
CA LEU A 219 0.95 -2.76 -35.50
C LEU A 219 0.38 -1.55 -34.75
N THR A 220 -0.81 -1.72 -34.20
CA THR A 220 -1.45 -0.81 -33.25
C THR A 220 -1.77 -1.56 -31.95
N PRO A 221 -0.77 -1.96 -31.15
CA PRO A 221 -0.98 -2.80 -29.98
C PRO A 221 -1.97 -2.14 -29.01
N ARG A 222 -2.93 -2.94 -28.53
CA ARG A 222 -3.92 -2.50 -27.53
C ARG A 222 -4.27 -3.63 -26.58
N PRO A 223 -3.27 -4.26 -25.90
CA PRO A 223 -3.53 -5.44 -25.08
C PRO A 223 -4.38 -5.11 -23.84
N ILE A 224 -4.29 -3.89 -23.31
CA ILE A 224 -5.00 -3.46 -22.10
C ILE A 224 -5.52 -2.04 -22.30
N THR A 225 -6.70 -1.74 -21.74
CA THR A 225 -7.25 -0.38 -21.66
C THR A 225 -7.33 0.08 -20.22
N LEU A 226 -7.05 1.37 -19.98
CA LEU A 226 -7.07 1.98 -18.66
C LEU A 226 -8.12 3.09 -18.61
N ALA A 227 -8.82 3.20 -17.48
CA ALA A 227 -9.75 4.29 -17.19
C ALA A 227 -9.82 4.54 -15.68
N SER A 228 -10.43 5.66 -15.28
CA SER A 228 -10.77 5.92 -13.88
C SER A 228 -12.20 6.46 -13.75
N TRP A 229 -12.86 6.09 -12.67
CA TRP A 229 -14.16 6.62 -12.26
C TRP A 229 -14.05 7.71 -11.20
N VAL A 230 -12.87 7.89 -10.61
CA VAL A 230 -12.65 8.88 -9.55
C VAL A 230 -12.80 10.28 -10.14
N GLY A 231 -13.72 11.08 -9.61
CA GLY A 231 -14.04 12.40 -10.16
C GLY A 231 -15.11 12.41 -11.26
N TYR A 232 -15.60 11.23 -11.68
CA TYR A 232 -16.54 11.09 -12.80
C TYR A 232 -17.80 10.28 -12.45
N ASP A 233 -17.72 9.36 -11.50
CA ASP A 233 -18.87 8.60 -11.01
C ASP A 233 -19.70 9.43 -10.03
N GLN A 234 -20.92 9.75 -10.46
CA GLN A 234 -21.87 10.59 -9.71
C GLN A 234 -22.84 9.76 -8.87
N ASP A 235 -22.87 8.43 -9.04
CA ASP A 235 -23.86 7.60 -8.36
C ASP A 235 -23.67 7.68 -6.83
N GLY A 236 -24.73 8.10 -6.14
CA GLY A 236 -24.73 8.27 -4.68
C GLY A 236 -23.83 9.39 -4.14
N ARG A 237 -23.22 10.25 -4.98
CA ARG A 237 -22.29 11.30 -4.54
C ARG A 237 -22.74 12.71 -4.94
N THR A 238 -22.82 13.60 -3.95
CA THR A 238 -23.20 15.01 -4.16
C THR A 238 -22.02 15.94 -4.41
N ASP A 239 -20.80 15.49 -4.11
CA ASP A 239 -19.57 16.26 -4.26
C ASP A 239 -18.90 16.09 -5.64
N VAL A 240 -19.36 15.11 -6.44
CA VAL A 240 -18.99 14.93 -7.84
C VAL A 240 -20.01 15.65 -8.73
N THR A 241 -19.71 16.88 -9.11
CA THR A 241 -20.56 17.68 -10.01
C THR A 241 -20.02 17.65 -11.44
N SER A 242 -20.85 17.92 -12.44
CA SER A 242 -20.40 18.03 -13.84
C SER A 242 -19.31 19.10 -14.04
N MET A 243 -19.36 20.19 -13.25
CA MET A 243 -18.32 21.22 -13.27
C MET A 243 -17.02 20.71 -12.64
N HIS A 244 -17.07 19.96 -11.54
CA HIS A 244 -15.90 19.33 -10.94
C HIS A 244 -15.26 18.33 -11.91
N SER A 245 -16.05 17.45 -12.53
CA SER A 245 -15.55 16.49 -13.52
C SER A 245 -14.85 17.14 -14.72
N LEU A 246 -15.22 18.38 -15.08
CA LEU A 246 -14.54 19.15 -16.11
C LEU A 246 -13.22 19.78 -15.61
N VAL A 247 -13.15 20.18 -14.34
CA VAL A 247 -11.99 20.86 -13.73
C VAL A 247 -10.90 19.89 -13.32
N VAL A 248 -11.24 18.69 -12.84
CA VAL A 248 -10.26 17.68 -12.40
C VAL A 248 -9.65 16.88 -13.55
N ARG A 249 -9.92 17.23 -14.81
CA ARG A 249 -9.50 16.47 -15.99
C ARG A 249 -7.98 16.38 -16.17
#